data_AF-A0A229SDS6-F1
#
_entry.id   AF-A0A229SDS6-F1
#
_cell.length_a   1.000
_cell.length_b   1.000
_cell.length_c   1.000
_cell.angle_alpha   90.00
_cell.angle_beta   90.00
_cell.angle_gamma   90.00
#
_symmetry.space_group_name_H-M   'P 1'
#
loop_
_entity.id
_entity.type
_entity.pdbx_description
1 polymer ?
#
loop_
_entity_poly.entity_id
_entity_poly.type
_entity_poly.pdbx_seq_one_letter_code
_entity_poly.pdbx_strand_id
1 'polypeptide(L)'
;MKRDDLIKTALNRHRIMRRPQAGEVLVRFPGPADGPIFPAIVDETWNSAAVPQFRYEIAKLVAAHINSAGTKATARAEWDGDTLVVTETEKAGDPGYVPERIRPATNGRYCILGKAWAWELIEQ
;
A
#
# COMPACT_ATOMS: atom_id res chain seq x y z
N MET A 1 -4.28 -11.46 29.96
CA MET A 1 -4.95 -10.62 28.94
C MET A 1 -5.80 -11.53 28.05
N LYS A 2 -7.08 -11.23 27.82
CA LYS A 2 -8.01 -12.11 27.08
C LYS A 2 -7.89 -11.87 25.57
N ARG A 3 -8.19 -12.88 24.75
CA ARG A 3 -8.11 -12.84 23.27
C ARG A 3 -8.92 -11.69 22.65
N ASP A 4 -10.05 -11.35 23.26
CA ASP A 4 -10.93 -10.27 22.79
C ASP A 4 -10.32 -8.87 22.97
N ASP A 5 -9.51 -8.67 24.01
CA ASP A 5 -8.83 -7.38 24.26
C ASP A 5 -7.72 -7.14 23.24
N LEU A 6 -7.00 -8.20 22.85
CA LEU A 6 -5.99 -8.16 21.80
C LEU A 6 -6.60 -7.81 20.44
N ILE A 7 -7.73 -8.41 20.10
CA ILE A 7 -8.45 -8.13 18.83
C ILE A 7 -8.95 -6.69 18.82
N LYS A 8 -9.61 -6.23 19.89
CA LYS A 8 -10.08 -4.83 19.99
C LYS A 8 -8.93 -3.83 19.89
N THR A 9 -7.81 -4.12 20.56
CA THR A 9 -6.61 -3.26 20.51
C THR A 9 -6.01 -3.21 19.11
N ALA A 10 -5.88 -4.35 18.44
CA ALA A 10 -5.38 -4.43 17.08
C ALA A 10 -6.30 -3.66 16.11
N LEU A 11 -7.61 -3.85 16.19
CA LEU A 11 -8.59 -3.12 15.37
C LEU A 11 -8.53 -1.61 15.62
N ASN A 12 -8.42 -1.19 16.89
CA ASN A 12 -8.29 0.22 17.23
C ASN A 12 -6.99 0.82 16.67
N ARG A 13 -5.88 0.09 16.79
CA ARG A 13 -4.59 0.49 16.19
C ARG A 13 -4.71 0.65 14.68
N HIS A 14 -5.36 -0.28 13.98
CA HIS A 14 -5.59 -0.18 12.54
C HIS A 14 -6.45 1.04 12.18
N ARG A 15 -7.52 1.30 12.93
CA ARG A 15 -8.36 2.50 12.72
C ARG A 15 -7.57 3.79 12.91
N ILE A 16 -6.76 3.89 13.96
CA ILE A 16 -5.90 5.06 14.20
C ILE A 16 -4.89 5.20 13.06
N MET A 17 -4.25 4.10 12.65
CA MET A 17 -3.31 4.12 11.53
C MET A 17 -3.98 4.56 10.23
N ARG A 18 -5.26 4.29 9.98
CA ARG A 18 -5.93 4.70 8.74
C ARG A 18 -6.48 6.12 8.75
N ARG A 19 -6.28 6.91 9.82
CA ARG A 19 -6.61 8.34 9.80
C ARG A 19 -5.55 9.12 9.03
N PRO A 20 -5.94 10.00 8.09
CA PRO A 20 -5.01 10.92 7.46
C PRO A 20 -4.31 11.82 8.48
N GLN A 21 -3.00 11.95 8.34
CA GLN A 21 -2.20 12.98 9.00
C GLN A 21 -2.19 14.27 8.17
N ALA A 22 -1.62 15.35 8.70
CA ALA A 22 -1.53 16.62 7.99
C ALA A 22 -0.88 16.44 6.60
N GLY A 23 -1.56 16.91 5.55
CA GLY A 23 -1.12 16.79 4.15
C GLY A 23 -1.42 15.43 3.50
N GLU A 24 -1.95 14.45 4.23
CA GLU A 24 -2.38 13.17 3.65
C GLU A 24 -3.81 13.26 3.12
N VAL A 25 -4.03 12.73 1.92
CA VAL A 25 -5.34 12.47 1.32
C VAL A 25 -5.61 10.97 1.34
N LEU A 26 -6.87 10.58 1.10
CA LEU A 26 -7.25 9.18 1.01
C LEU A 26 -7.12 8.70 -0.43
N VAL A 27 -6.43 7.59 -0.62
CA VAL A 27 -6.32 6.88 -1.91
C VAL A 27 -6.80 5.45 -1.79
N ARG A 28 -7.18 4.84 -2.91
CA ARG A 28 -7.46 3.39 -2.99
C ARG A 28 -6.86 2.78 -4.24
N PHE A 29 -6.73 1.46 -4.20
CA PHE A 29 -6.47 0.69 -5.41
C PHE A 29 -7.63 0.81 -6.40
N PRO A 30 -7.35 0.76 -7.72
CA PRO A 30 -8.41 0.66 -8.72
C PRO A 30 -9.20 -0.62 -8.48
N GLY A 31 -10.53 -0.53 -8.47
CA GLY A 31 -11.39 -1.65 -8.13
C GLY A 31 -12.73 -1.26 -7.48
N PRO A 32 -13.37 -2.19 -6.75
CA PRO A 32 -14.65 -1.95 -6.10
C PRO A 32 -14.66 -0.71 -5.20
N ALA A 33 -15.76 0.03 -5.21
CA ALA A 33 -15.85 1.31 -4.50
C ALA A 33 -15.71 1.16 -2.97
N ASP A 34 -16.00 -0.02 -2.43
CA ASP A 34 -15.90 -0.41 -1.02
C ASP A 34 -14.53 -1.01 -0.64
N GLY A 35 -13.55 -0.94 -1.55
CA GLY A 35 -12.17 -1.34 -1.28
C GLY A 35 -11.52 -0.53 -0.15
N PRO A 36 -10.41 -1.03 0.43
CA PRO A 36 -9.73 -0.33 1.50
C PRO A 36 -9.10 0.98 1.00
N ILE A 37 -9.27 2.02 1.82
CA ILE A 37 -8.67 3.33 1.64
C ILE A 37 -7.41 3.47 2.51
N PHE A 38 -6.43 4.21 1.99
CA PHE A 38 -5.13 4.39 2.60
C PHE A 38 -4.73 5.87 2.58
N PRO A 39 -4.32 6.44 3.71
CA PRO A 39 -3.75 7.78 3.73
C PRO A 39 -2.38 7.87 3.06
N ALA A 40 -2.20 8.85 2.19
CA ALA A 40 -0.94 9.12 1.51
C ALA A 40 -0.76 10.61 1.23
N ILE A 41 0.49 11.04 1.06
CA ILE A 41 0.77 12.30 0.37
C ILE A 41 0.70 12.04 -1.13
N VAL A 42 0.08 12.94 -1.89
CA VAL A 42 0.00 12.88 -3.36
C VAL A 42 0.46 14.23 -3.91
N ASP A 43 1.77 14.34 -4.17
CA ASP A 43 2.37 15.56 -4.72
C ASP A 43 2.43 15.55 -6.25
N GLU A 44 2.25 14.38 -6.88
CA GLU A 44 2.22 14.23 -8.33
C GLU A 44 1.13 13.25 -8.78
N THR A 45 0.75 13.37 -10.05
CA THR A 45 -0.09 12.40 -10.76
C THR A 45 0.65 11.90 -12.00
N TRP A 46 0.35 10.67 -12.42
CA TRP A 46 0.90 10.06 -13.62
C TRP A 46 -0.22 9.42 -14.43
N ASN A 47 -0.39 9.83 -15.69
CA ASN A 47 -1.52 9.39 -16.53
C ASN A 47 -2.88 9.54 -15.82
N SER A 48 -3.09 10.67 -15.13
CA SER A 48 -4.26 10.97 -14.30
C SER A 48 -4.47 10.08 -13.06
N ALA A 49 -3.58 9.13 -12.79
CA ALA A 49 -3.57 8.36 -11.55
C ALA A 49 -2.77 9.07 -10.46
N ALA A 50 -3.18 8.90 -9.21
CA ALA A 50 -2.39 9.38 -8.07
C ALA A 50 -1.06 8.63 -7.96
N VAL A 51 0.00 9.32 -7.55
CA VAL A 51 1.28 8.69 -7.19
C VAL A 51 1.46 8.79 -5.66
N PRO A 52 0.88 7.86 -4.88
CA PRO A 52 0.83 8.01 -3.43
C PRO A 52 2.16 7.70 -2.75
N GLN A 53 2.50 8.52 -1.77
CA GLN A 53 3.63 8.34 -0.87
C GLN A 53 3.14 8.00 0.55
N PHE A 54 3.26 6.72 0.89
CA PHE A 54 2.77 6.16 2.15
C PHE A 54 3.82 6.21 3.24
N ARG A 55 3.46 6.65 4.45
CA ARG A 55 4.31 6.39 5.62
C ARG A 55 4.40 4.89 5.91
N TYR A 56 5.44 4.49 6.62
CA TYR A 56 5.79 3.07 6.83
C TYR A 56 4.63 2.22 7.37
N GLU A 57 3.82 2.71 8.31
CA GLU A 57 2.71 1.91 8.82
C GLU A 57 1.61 1.70 7.78
N ILE A 58 1.36 2.68 6.92
CA ILE A 58 0.39 2.53 5.83
C ILE A 58 0.97 1.63 4.74
N ALA A 59 2.26 1.76 4.41
CA ALA A 59 2.95 0.87 3.47
C ALA A 59 2.79 -0.61 3.87
N LYS A 60 2.85 -0.93 5.17
CA LYS A 60 2.59 -2.28 5.67
C LYS A 60 1.15 -2.75 5.45
N LEU A 61 0.17 -1.85 5.61
CA LEU A 61 -1.23 -2.18 5.34
C LEU A 61 -1.50 -2.37 3.85
N VAL A 62 -0.86 -1.57 3.00
CA VAL A 62 -0.90 -1.69 1.54
C VAL A 62 -0.31 -3.04 1.11
N ALA A 63 0.88 -3.40 1.61
CA ALA A 63 1.50 -4.70 1.36
C ALA A 63 0.62 -5.88 1.81
N ALA A 64 0.00 -5.78 2.99
CA ALA A 64 -0.94 -6.79 3.47
C ALA A 64 -2.18 -6.91 2.56
N HIS A 65 -2.67 -5.80 2.00
CA HIS A 65 -3.78 -5.83 1.06
C HIS A 65 -3.40 -6.48 -0.27
N ILE A 66 -2.22 -6.14 -0.84
CA ILE A 66 -1.66 -6.79 -2.04
C ILE A 66 -1.65 -8.31 -1.86
N ASN A 67 -1.24 -8.78 -0.69
CA ASN A 67 -1.17 -10.21 -0.38
C ASN A 67 -2.53 -10.86 -0.02
N SER A 68 -3.59 -10.09 0.21
CA SER A 68 -4.86 -10.58 0.77
C SER A 68 -5.60 -11.59 -0.11
N ALA A 69 -5.39 -11.53 -1.43
CA ALA A 69 -5.95 -12.49 -2.38
C ALA A 69 -5.25 -13.87 -2.33
N GLY A 70 -4.22 -14.04 -1.49
CA GLY A 70 -3.48 -15.29 -1.36
C GLY A 70 -2.95 -15.73 -2.72
N THR A 71 -3.00 -17.03 -3.03
CA THR A 71 -2.50 -17.61 -4.29
C THR A 71 -3.06 -16.95 -5.56
N LYS A 72 -4.19 -16.23 -5.49
CA LYS A 72 -4.83 -15.52 -6.61
C LYS A 72 -4.38 -14.07 -6.80
N ALA A 73 -3.47 -13.55 -5.98
CA ALA A 73 -2.99 -12.17 -6.13
C ALA A 73 -2.14 -12.01 -7.41
N THR A 74 -2.35 -10.90 -8.11
CA THR A 74 -1.56 -10.47 -9.28
C THR A 74 -0.17 -9.93 -8.89
N ALA A 75 0.03 -9.66 -7.59
CA ALA A 75 1.32 -9.29 -7.04
C ALA A 75 1.53 -9.86 -5.62
N ARG A 76 2.81 -9.96 -5.22
CA ARG A 76 3.28 -10.30 -3.87
C ARG A 76 4.10 -9.17 -3.33
N ALA A 77 3.92 -8.84 -2.05
CA ALA A 77 4.63 -7.78 -1.38
C ALA A 77 5.34 -8.30 -0.12
N GLU A 78 6.65 -8.21 -0.06
CA GLU A 78 7.47 -8.74 1.03
C GLU A 78 8.45 -7.68 1.55
N TRP A 79 8.69 -7.67 2.87
CA TRP A 79 9.62 -6.72 3.48
C TRP A 79 11.01 -7.34 3.60
N ASP A 80 12.00 -6.65 3.07
CA ASP A 80 13.44 -6.90 3.25
C ASP A 80 14.05 -5.70 3.99
N GLY A 81 14.07 -5.79 5.32
CA GLY A 81 14.42 -4.65 6.19
C GLY A 81 13.42 -3.50 6.04
N ASP A 82 13.91 -2.35 5.57
CA ASP A 82 13.13 -1.15 5.25
C ASP A 82 12.74 -1.07 3.77
N THR A 83 13.03 -2.10 2.97
CA THR A 83 12.68 -2.13 1.55
C THR A 83 11.46 -3.02 1.34
N LEU A 84 10.43 -2.50 0.67
CA LEU A 84 9.31 -3.30 0.20
C LEU A 84 9.65 -3.86 -1.17
N VAL A 85 9.65 -5.18 -1.30
CA VAL A 85 9.86 -5.88 -2.57
C VAL A 85 8.49 -6.29 -3.11
N VAL A 86 8.15 -5.83 -4.31
CA VAL A 86 6.90 -6.19 -4.99
C VAL A 86 7.18 -7.01 -6.24
N THR A 87 6.62 -8.22 -6.28
CA THR A 87 6.75 -9.16 -7.38
C THR A 87 5.40 -9.30 -8.07
N GLU A 88 5.30 -8.94 -9.35
CA GLU A 88 4.15 -9.23 -10.21
C GLU A 88 4.14 -10.74 -10.49
N THR A 89 3.12 -11.45 -10.03
CA THR A 89 3.12 -12.93 -10.02
C THR A 89 3.12 -13.52 -11.42
N GLU A 90 2.48 -12.85 -12.38
CA GLU A 90 2.42 -13.28 -13.78
C GLU A 90 3.77 -13.14 -14.50
N LYS A 91 4.59 -12.17 -14.10
CA LYS A 91 5.91 -11.88 -14.73
C LYS A 91 7.06 -12.57 -14.01
N ALA A 92 6.84 -13.17 -12.85
CA ALA A 92 7.89 -13.75 -12.02
C ALA A 92 8.71 -14.85 -12.73
N GLY A 93 8.15 -15.49 -13.76
CA GLY A 93 8.84 -16.49 -14.58
C GLY A 93 9.52 -15.94 -15.83
N ASP A 94 9.32 -14.65 -16.16
CA ASP A 94 9.83 -14.07 -17.40
C ASP A 94 11.36 -13.86 -17.32
N PRO A 95 12.11 -14.24 -18.36
CA PRO A 95 13.55 -14.00 -18.41
C PRO A 95 13.87 -12.51 -18.24
N GLY A 96 14.69 -12.19 -17.24
CA GLY A 96 15.12 -10.82 -16.96
C GLY A 96 14.13 -10.00 -16.11
N TYR A 97 13.01 -10.58 -15.68
CA TYR A 97 12.14 -9.92 -14.71
C TYR A 97 12.87 -9.72 -13.38
N VAL A 98 12.73 -8.52 -12.82
CA VAL A 98 13.26 -8.15 -11.50
C VAL A 98 12.12 -7.56 -10.68
N PRO A 99 11.85 -8.08 -9.47
CA PRO A 99 10.88 -7.47 -8.56
C PRO A 99 11.21 -6.01 -8.28
N GLU A 100 10.16 -5.18 -8.14
CA GLU A 100 10.34 -3.79 -7.79
C GLU A 100 10.81 -3.68 -6.33
N ARG A 101 11.89 -2.92 -6.11
CA ARG A 101 12.44 -2.68 -4.77
C ARG A 101 12.15 -1.24 -4.36
N ILE A 102 11.17 -1.05 -3.48
CA ILE A 102 10.67 0.25 -3.04
C ILE A 102 11.30 0.58 -1.69
N ARG A 103 12.24 1.52 -1.69
CA ARG A 103 12.80 2.12 -0.49
C ARG A 103 11.99 3.35 -0.07
N PRO A 104 12.04 3.76 1.20
CA PRO A 104 11.52 5.06 1.57
C PRO A 104 12.27 6.16 0.79
N ALA A 105 11.53 7.14 0.27
CA ALA A 105 12.09 8.36 -0.26
C ALA A 105 12.75 9.19 0.86
N THR A 106 13.38 10.31 0.51
CA THR A 106 14.06 11.21 1.47
C THR A 106 13.14 11.72 2.58
N ASN A 107 11.83 11.76 2.35
CA ASN A 107 10.80 12.11 3.34
C ASN A 107 10.33 10.92 4.20
N GLY A 108 10.95 9.75 4.08
CA GLY A 108 10.60 8.53 4.83
C GLY A 108 9.36 7.79 4.32
N ARG A 109 8.83 8.15 3.14
CA ARG A 109 7.59 7.58 2.58
C ARG A 109 7.85 6.68 1.39
N TYR A 110 6.98 5.69 1.21
CA TYR A 110 7.06 4.66 0.20
C TYR A 110 6.13 5.00 -0.96
N CYS A 111 6.71 5.16 -2.15
CA CYS A 111 5.96 5.24 -3.39
C CYS A 111 5.69 3.82 -3.90
N ILE A 112 4.58 3.22 -3.47
CA ILE A 112 4.27 1.82 -3.80
C ILE A 112 3.54 1.75 -5.13
N LEU A 113 4.18 1.17 -6.16
CA LEU A 113 3.58 0.97 -7.48
C LEU A 113 3.00 2.25 -8.10
N GLY A 114 3.52 3.42 -7.72
CA GLY A 114 2.88 4.71 -7.99
C GLY A 114 2.73 5.05 -9.48
N LYS A 115 3.49 4.39 -10.36
CA LYS A 115 3.38 4.52 -11.83
C LYS A 115 2.97 3.21 -12.52
N ALA A 116 2.82 2.14 -11.75
CA ALA A 116 2.43 0.83 -12.25
C ALA A 116 0.90 0.62 -12.14
N TRP A 117 0.26 1.15 -11.09
CA TRP A 117 -1.17 0.99 -10.85
C TRP A 117 -1.90 2.34 -10.84
N ALA A 118 -3.15 2.33 -11.33
CA ALA A 118 -4.00 3.51 -11.42
C ALA A 118 -4.66 3.83 -10.07
N TRP A 119 -3.89 4.33 -9.11
CA TRP A 119 -4.42 4.74 -7.80
C TRP A 119 -5.48 5.84 -7.96
N GLU A 120 -6.58 5.70 -7.22
CA GLU A 120 -7.70 6.62 -7.26
C GLU A 120 -7.68 7.51 -6.01
N LEU A 121 -7.84 8.83 -6.20
CA LEU A 121 -8.14 9.77 -5.13
C LEU A 121 -9.57 9.56 -4.65
N ILE A 122 -9.78 9.55 -3.35
CA ILE A 122 -11.12 9.59 -2.76
C ILE A 122 -11.46 11.04 -2.47
N GLU A 123 -12.46 11.56 -3.18
CA GLU A 123 -13.09 12.84 -2.83
C GLU A 123 -13.72 12.70 -1.43
N GLN A 124 -13.35 13.62 -0.52
CA GLN A 124 -13.89 13.68 0.84
C GLN A 124 -15.14 14.55 0.91
#